data_AF-A0A1J9Q4N7-F1
#
_entry.id   AF-A0A1J9Q4N7-F1
#
_cell.length_a   1.000
_cell.length_b   1.000
_cell.length_c   1.000
_cell.angle_alpha   90.00
_cell.angle_beta   90.00
_cell.angle_gamma   90.00
#
_symmetry.space_group_name_H-M   'P 1'
#
loop_
_entity.id
_entity.type
_entity.pdbx_description
1 polymer ?
#
loop_
_entity_poly.entity_id
_entity_poly.type
_entity_poly.pdbx_seq_one_letter_code
_entity_poly.pdbx_strand_id
1 'polypeptide(L)' 'MKSNTIFLSLSTLLTLFAPAHAQTDFQMPECALPCQVAVGQVTTCRTDDYKCICSVENFQKIQKAAQPC' A
#
# COMPACT_ATOMS: atom_id res chain seq x y z
N MET A 1 -5.52 49.59 -7.29
CA MET A 1 -5.57 48.14 -7.58
C MET A 1 -5.27 47.40 -6.28
N LYS A 2 -6.26 46.77 -5.64
CA LYS A 2 -6.11 46.14 -4.32
C LYS A 2 -6.09 44.63 -4.50
N SER A 3 -4.91 44.04 -4.35
CA SER A 3 -4.68 42.61 -4.54
C SER A 3 -5.42 41.83 -3.44
N ASN A 4 -6.30 40.91 -3.84
CA ASN A 4 -7.16 40.16 -2.93
C ASN A 4 -6.44 38.88 -2.47
N THR A 5 -5.59 39.03 -1.46
CA THR A 5 -4.76 37.98 -0.83
C THR A 5 -5.56 36.81 -0.25
N ILE A 6 -6.89 36.94 -0.15
CA ILE A 6 -7.80 35.95 0.43
C ILE A 6 -7.95 34.71 -0.46
N PHE A 7 -7.77 34.83 -1.79
CA PHE A 7 -7.92 33.70 -2.70
C PHE A 7 -6.74 32.72 -2.69
N LEU A 8 -5.56 33.13 -2.21
CA LEU A 8 -4.38 32.27 -2.18
C LEU A 8 -4.30 31.36 -0.95
N SER A 9 -5.01 31.69 0.14
CA SER A 9 -4.96 30.92 1.39
C SER A 9 -5.97 29.78 1.47
N LEU A 10 -6.99 29.75 0.60
CA LEU A 10 -8.06 28.75 0.68
C LEU A 10 -7.70 27.42 0.01
N SER A 11 -6.72 27.41 -0.90
CA SER A 11 -6.34 26.20 -1.65
C SER A 11 -5.42 25.23 -0.89
N THR A 12 -4.76 25.68 0.18
CA THR A 12 -3.82 24.84 0.96
C THR A 12 -4.47 24.02 2.06
N LEU A 13 -5.75 24.27 2.40
CA LEU A 13 -6.43 23.53 3.48
C LEU A 13 -7.04 22.20 3.01
N LEU A 14 -7.30 22.05 1.71
CA LEU A 14 -7.98 20.88 1.13
C LEU A 14 -7.09 19.65 0.93
N THR A 15 -5.77 19.78 1.05
CA THR A 15 -4.83 18.65 0.88
C THR A 15 -4.65 17.82 2.16
N LEU A 16 -5.18 18.26 3.30
CA LEU A 16 -5.02 17.59 4.60
C LEU A 16 -6.01 16.43 4.83
N PHE A 17 -7.00 16.23 3.95
CA PHE A 17 -8.02 15.19 4.06
C PHE A 17 -8.14 14.34 2.79
N ALA A 18 -7.03 14.02 2.14
CA ALA A 18 -7.04 12.85 1.26
C ALA A 18 -6.78 11.62 2.14
N PRO A 19 -7.78 10.78 2.47
CA PRO A 19 -7.43 9.41 2.78
C PRO A 19 -6.72 8.91 1.53
N ALA A 20 -5.47 8.45 1.65
CA ALA A 20 -4.87 7.63 0.61
C ALA A 20 -5.63 6.29 0.64
N HIS A 21 -6.87 6.26 0.12
CA HIS A 21 -7.49 4.99 -0.19
C HIS A 21 -6.63 4.47 -1.32
N ALA A 22 -5.96 3.35 -1.05
CA ALA A 22 -5.26 2.53 -2.00
C ALA A 22 -5.91 2.69 -3.38
N GLN A 23 -5.11 3.16 -4.33
CA GLN A 23 -5.47 3.21 -5.74
C GLN A 23 -6.14 1.87 -6.05
N THR A 24 -7.38 1.91 -6.53
CA THR A 24 -8.34 0.80 -6.49
C THR A 24 -8.02 -0.38 -7.42
N ASP A 25 -6.77 -0.51 -7.86
CA ASP A 25 -6.21 -1.67 -8.53
C ASP A 25 -4.75 -1.80 -8.11
N PHE A 26 -4.49 -2.37 -6.93
CA PHE A 26 -3.14 -2.82 -6.60
C PHE A 26 -2.83 -4.06 -7.45
N GLN A 27 -2.43 -3.83 -8.69
CA GLN A 27 -1.84 -4.85 -9.54
C GLN A 27 -0.38 -4.98 -9.17
N MET A 28 -0.05 -6.15 -8.63
CA MET A 28 1.32 -6.49 -8.31
C MET A 28 2.16 -6.45 -9.58
N PRO A 29 3.33 -5.79 -9.58
CA PRO A 29 4.19 -5.75 -10.76
C PRO A 29 4.60 -7.18 -11.15
N GLU A 30 4.79 -7.44 -12.44
CA GLU A 30 5.13 -8.77 -12.94
C GLU A 30 6.39 -9.35 -12.28
N CYS A 31 7.37 -8.48 -11.96
CA CYS A 31 8.59 -8.88 -11.26
C CYS A 31 8.33 -9.47 -9.86
N ALA A 32 7.23 -9.08 -9.21
CA ALA A 32 6.90 -9.54 -7.88
C ALA A 32 6.02 -10.81 -7.89
N LEU A 33 5.38 -11.16 -9.01
CA LEU A 33 4.49 -12.32 -9.09
C LEU A 33 5.15 -13.62 -8.57
N PRO A 34 6.42 -13.93 -8.89
CA PRO A 34 7.10 -15.10 -8.34
C PRO A 34 7.27 -15.05 -6.81
N CYS A 35 7.42 -13.85 -6.23
CA CYS A 35 7.62 -13.66 -4.79
C CYS A 35 6.39 -14.07 -3.97
N GLN A 36 5.19 -14.14 -4.56
CA GLN A 36 3.97 -14.59 -3.86
C GLN A 36 4.05 -16.04 -3.37
N VAL A 37 4.94 -16.86 -3.93
CA VAL A 37 5.17 -18.23 -3.43
C VAL A 37 5.56 -18.25 -1.95
N ALA A 38 6.21 -17.18 -1.46
CA ALA A 38 6.59 -17.03 -0.06
C ALA A 38 5.36 -17.09 0.87
N VAL A 39 4.19 -16.61 0.43
CA VAL A 39 2.94 -16.65 1.22
C VAL A 39 2.59 -18.08 1.60
N GLY A 40 2.61 -19.00 0.63
CA GLY A 40 2.28 -20.41 0.85
C GLY A 40 3.39 -21.22 1.52
N GLN A 41 4.64 -20.72 1.51
CA GLN A 41 5.77 -21.41 2.14
C GLN A 41 5.82 -21.24 3.66
N VAL A 42 5.44 -20.06 4.16
CA VAL A 42 5.65 -19.69 5.58
C VAL A 42 4.38 -19.34 6.33
N THR A 43 3.23 -19.37 5.66
CA THR A 43 1.92 -19.07 6.26
C THR A 43 0.86 -20.04 5.76
N THR A 44 -0.31 -20.01 6.40
CA THR A 44 -1.52 -20.69 5.94
C THR A 44 -2.47 -19.73 5.20
N CYS A 45 -2.03 -18.49 4.92
CA CYS A 45 -2.85 -17.51 4.22
C CYS A 45 -3.09 -17.95 2.77
N ARG A 46 -4.26 -17.61 2.23
CA ARG A 46 -4.46 -17.58 0.78
C ARG A 46 -3.69 -16.39 0.19
N THR A 47 -3.27 -16.49 -1.06
CA THR A 47 -2.52 -15.43 -1.76
C THR A 47 -3.32 -14.14 -1.96
N ASP A 48 -4.65 -14.23 -1.91
CA ASP A 48 -5.58 -13.09 -2.01
C ASP A 48 -6.15 -12.64 -0.65
N ASP A 49 -5.74 -13.26 0.46
CA ASP A 49 -6.15 -12.84 1.80
C ASP A 49 -5.18 -11.80 2.36
N TYR A 50 -5.32 -10.57 1.88
CA TYR A 50 -4.48 -9.44 2.32
C TYR A 50 -4.61 -9.16 3.82
N LYS A 51 -5.75 -9.47 4.44
CA LYS A 51 -5.92 -9.30 5.89
C LYS A 51 -5.01 -10.27 6.65
N CYS A 52 -4.93 -11.52 6.20
CA CYS A 52 -4.02 -12.52 6.78
C CYS A 52 -2.55 -12.18 6.50
N ILE A 53 -2.23 -11.84 5.24
CA ILE A 53 -0.87 -11.53 4.77
C ILE A 53 -0.30 -10.30 5.50
N CYS A 54 -1.10 -9.26 5.65
CA CYS A 54 -0.67 -7.99 6.26
C CYS A 54 -0.74 -7.97 7.79
N SER A 55 -1.06 -9.10 8.45
CA SER A 55 -0.85 -9.20 9.89
C SER A 55 0.64 -9.07 10.21
N VAL A 56 0.98 -8.43 11.34
CA VAL A 56 2.37 -8.13 11.71
C VAL A 56 3.26 -9.39 11.69
N GLU A 57 2.72 -10.51 12.19
CA GLU A 57 3.44 -11.78 12.23
C GLU A 57 3.69 -12.37 10.84
N ASN A 58 2.66 -12.47 10.01
CA ASN A 58 2.78 -13.10 8.68
C ASN A 58 3.60 -12.23 7.73
N PHE A 59 3.40 -10.92 7.77
CA PHE A 59 4.16 -10.00 6.92
C PHE A 59 5.67 -10.11 7.15
N GLN A 60 6.12 -10.21 8.41
CA GLN A 60 7.54 -10.35 8.72
C GLN A 60 8.13 -11.68 8.21
N LYS A 61 7.37 -12.77 8.30
CA LYS A 61 7.80 -14.08 7.77
C LYS A 61 7.87 -14.06 6.25
N ILE A 62 6.84 -13.53 5.59
CA ILE A 62 6.75 -13.42 4.14
C ILE A 62 7.85 -12.52 3.58
N GLN A 63 8.07 -11.34 4.17
CA GLN A 63 9.10 -10.41 3.73
C GLN A 63 10.49 -11.06 3.74
N LYS A 64 10.84 -11.78 4.81
CA LYS A 64 12.12 -12.50 4.91
C LYS A 64 12.24 -13.62 3.89
N ALA A 65 11.17 -14.42 3.72
CA ALA A 65 11.15 -15.52 2.77
C ALA A 65 11.16 -15.05 1.30
N ALA A 66 10.67 -13.84 1.04
CA ALA A 66 10.65 -13.23 -0.30
C ALA A 66 11.96 -12.52 -0.68
N GLN A 67 12.91 -12.25 0.24
CA GLN A 67 14.18 -11.57 -0.08
C GLN A 67 15.05 -12.16 -1.22
N PRO A 68 15.05 -13.47 -1.51
CA PRO A 68 15.83 -14.02 -2.62
C PRO A 68 15.12 -13.89 -3.98
N CYS A 69 13.89 -13.36 -4.01
CA CYS A 69 13.36 -12.72 -5.21
C CYS A 69 13.84 -11.25 -5.26
#